data_AF-A0A3D1JVK9-F1
#
_entry.id   AF-A0A3D1JVK9-F1
#
_cell.length_a   1.000
_cell.length_b   1.000
_cell.length_c   1.000
_cell.angle_alpha   90.00
_cell.angle_beta   90.00
_cell.angle_gamma   90.00
#
_symmetry.space_group_name_H-M   'P 1'
#
loop_
_entity.id
_entity.type
_entity.pdbx_description
1 polymer ?
#
loop_
_entity_poly.entity_id
_entity_poly.type
_entity_poly.pdbx_seq_one_letter_code
_entity_poly.pdbx_strand_id
1 'polypeptide(L)' 'MQKDIVIVGAGPAGIFTALELLKLGSDRKITIIEKGKAVENRSCPKTKVGHCVNCKNCNITTGFSGA' A
#
# COMPACT_ATOMS: atom_id res chain seq x y z
N MET A 1 15.86 9.11 -10.04
CA MET A 1 14.78 10.06 -9.70
C MET A 1 15.08 10.67 -8.34
N GLN A 2 15.32 11.97 -8.26
CA GLN A 2 15.47 12.65 -6.97
C GLN A 2 14.07 12.76 -6.33
N LYS A 3 13.92 12.23 -5.12
CA LYS A 3 12.69 12.27 -4.32
C LYS A 3 13.03 12.92 -3.00
N ASP A 4 12.19 13.84 -2.57
CA ASP A 4 12.41 14.57 -1.31
C ASP A 4 11.87 13.77 -0.12
N ILE A 5 10.82 12.97 -0.35
CA ILE A 5 10.18 12.11 0.64
C ILE A 5 9.81 10.77 0.01
N VAL A 6 10.21 9.68 0.64
CA VAL A 6 9.80 8.31 0.29
C VAL A 6 9.07 7.69 1.47
N ILE A 7 7.84 7.22 1.22
CA ILE A 7 7.00 6.52 2.18
C ILE A 7 6.96 5.04 1.78
N VAL A 8 7.38 4.16 2.67
CA VAL A 8 7.40 2.71 2.45
C VAL A 8 6.18 2.08 3.12
N GLY A 9 5.28 1.56 2.30
CA GLY A 9 3.98 1.03 2.71
C GLY A 9 2.84 1.95 2.30
N ALA A 10 1.93 1.46 1.46
CA ALA A 10 0.72 2.19 1.05
C ALA A 10 -0.53 1.77 1.86
N GLY A 11 -0.34 1.46 3.14
CA GLY A 11 -1.45 1.31 4.10
C GLY A 11 -2.06 2.65 4.50
N PRO A 12 -3.08 2.67 5.37
CA PRO A 12 -3.74 3.90 5.80
C PRO A 12 -2.73 4.89 6.37
N ALA A 13 -1.80 4.44 7.22
CA ALA A 13 -0.75 5.29 7.79
C ALA A 13 0.04 6.02 6.70
N GLY A 14 0.59 5.31 5.70
CA GLY A 14 1.38 5.92 4.63
C GLY A 14 0.57 6.85 3.72
N ILE A 15 -0.67 6.47 3.39
CA ILE A 15 -1.60 7.29 2.60
C ILE A 15 -1.92 8.58 3.34
N PHE A 16 -2.29 8.49 4.63
CA PHE A 16 -2.63 9.67 5.43
C PHE A 16 -1.40 10.52 5.75
N THR A 17 -0.21 9.95 5.91
CA THR A 17 1.04 10.73 5.99
C THR A 17 1.23 11.59 4.74
N ALA A 18 1.11 11.00 3.54
CA ALA A 18 1.23 11.77 2.30
C ALA A 18 0.14 12.84 2.19
N LEU A 19 -1.11 12.49 2.51
CA LEU A 19 -2.24 13.41 2.49
C LEU A 19 -2.01 14.59 3.44
N GLU A 20 -1.53 14.33 4.65
CA GLU A 20 -1.30 15.36 5.65
C GLU A 20 -0.15 16.29 5.26
N LEU A 21 0.95 15.75 4.70
CA LEU A 21 2.03 16.56 4.15
C LEU A 21 1.53 17.52 3.06
N LEU A 22 0.64 17.06 2.17
CA LEU A 22 0.04 17.90 1.14
C LEU A 22 -0.88 18.97 1.75
N LYS A 23 -1.70 18.61 2.74
CA LYS A 23 -2.59 19.56 3.44
C LYS A 23 -1.84 20.65 4.19
N LEU A 24 -0.68 20.32 4.78
CA LEU A 24 0.20 21.27 5.48
C LEU A 24 1.06 22.11 4.51
N GLY A 25 0.85 22.00 3.20
CA GLY A 25 1.48 22.86 2.19
C GLY A 25 2.85 22.38 1.72
N SER A 26 3.19 21.09 1.85
CA SER A 26 4.44 20.57 1.32
C SER A 26 4.46 20.61 -0.21
N ASP A 27 5.50 21.22 -0.77
CA ASP A 27 5.82 21.27 -2.21
C ASP A 27 6.77 20.16 -2.67
N ARG A 28 7.18 19.30 -1.73
CA ARG A 28 8.14 18.21 -1.93
C ARG A 28 7.57 17.10 -2.81
N LYS A 29 8.44 16.48 -3.62
CA LYS A 29 8.08 15.29 -4.41
C LYS A 29 7.99 14.05 -3.52
N ILE A 30 6.77 13.71 -3.11
CA ILE A 30 6.45 12.53 -2.30
C ILE A 30 6.35 11.28 -3.20
N THR A 31 6.82 10.13 -2.73
CA THR A 31 6.62 8.83 -3.39
C THR A 31 6.28 7.77 -2.40
N ILE A 32 5.18 7.06 -2.64
CA ILE A 32 4.75 5.93 -1.84
C ILE A 32 5.10 4.66 -2.61
N ILE A 33 5.75 3.71 -1.96
CA ILE A 33 6.06 2.39 -2.51
C ILE A 33 5.38 1.30 -1.69
N GLU A 34 4.86 0.28 -2.35
CA GLU A 34 4.14 -0.83 -1.72
C GLU A 34 4.57 -2.15 -2.35
N LYS A 35 4.78 -3.18 -1.52
CA LYS A 35 5.23 -4.51 -1.97
C LYS A 35 4.11 -5.33 -2.60
N GLY A 36 2.86 -5.05 -2.22
CA GLY A 36 1.68 -5.74 -2.70
C GLY A 36 1.10 -5.14 -3.98
N LYS A 37 -0.17 -5.50 -4.24
CA LYS A 37 -0.89 -5.11 -5.46
C LYS A 37 -1.81 -3.92 -5.20
N ALA A 38 -2.19 -3.24 -6.28
CA ALA A 38 -3.31 -2.30 -6.28
C ALA A 38 -4.62 -3.01 -5.89
N VAL A 39 -5.58 -2.28 -5.32
CA VAL A 39 -6.73 -2.89 -4.62
C VAL A 39 -7.60 -3.75 -5.53
N GLU A 40 -7.80 -3.30 -6.76
CA GLU A 40 -8.54 -3.97 -7.84
C GLU A 40 -7.88 -5.27 -8.30
N ASN A 41 -6.58 -5.41 -8.05
CA ASN A 41 -5.78 -6.58 -8.41
C ASN A 41 -5.56 -7.55 -7.22
N ARG A 42 -6.19 -7.29 -6.08
CA ARG A 42 -6.14 -8.14 -4.89
C ARG A 42 -7.23 -9.20 -4.94
N SER A 43 -6.82 -10.46 -4.89
CA SER A 43 -7.75 -11.59 -4.77
C SER A 43 -7.16 -12.67 -3.88
N CYS A 44 -7.84 -13.02 -2.79
CA CYS A 44 -7.38 -14.07 -1.89
C CYS A 44 -7.76 -15.44 -2.45
N PRO A 45 -6.79 -16.35 -2.71
CA PRO A 45 -7.11 -17.69 -3.24
C PRO A 45 -8.02 -18.51 -2.34
N LYS A 46 -8.08 -18.19 -1.03
CA LYS A 46 -8.99 -18.81 -0.05
C LYS A 46 -10.44 -18.83 -0.53
N THR A 47 -10.89 -17.80 -1.25
CA THR A 47 -12.27 -17.74 -1.77
C THR A 47 -12.54 -18.82 -2.82
N LYS A 48 -11.50 -19.34 -3.47
CA LYS A 48 -11.58 -20.42 -4.46
C LYS A 48 -11.28 -21.80 -3.88
N VAL A 49 -10.28 -21.90 -3.00
CA VAL A 49 -9.77 -23.19 -2.50
C VAL A 49 -10.30 -23.58 -1.12
N GLY A 50 -11.05 -22.70 -0.45
CA GLY A 50 -11.70 -22.97 0.85
C GLY A 50 -10.78 -22.88 2.07
N HIS A 51 -9.46 -22.77 1.91
CA HIS A 51 -8.50 -22.67 3.01
C HIS A 51 -7.40 -21.64 2.72
N CYS A 52 -6.68 -21.20 3.76
CA CYS A 52 -5.55 -20.30 3.59
C CYS A 52 -4.38 -21.05 2.93
N VAL A 53 -3.80 -20.46 1.88
CA VAL A 53 -2.65 -21.03 1.16
C VAL A 53 -1.32 -20.38 1.52
N ASN A 54 -1.28 -19.55 2.58
CA ASN A 54 -0.07 -18.88 3.06
C ASN A 54 0.73 -18.19 1.94
N CYS A 55 0.05 -17.30 1.20
CA CYS A 55 0.65 -16.55 0.11
C CYS A 55 1.95 -15.87 0.56
N LYS A 56 3.01 -15.90 -0.27
CA LYS A 56 4.28 -15.20 0.00
C LYS A 56 4.07 -13.73 0.43
N ASN A 57 3.17 -13.04 -0.27
CA ASN A 57 2.59 -11.77 0.15
C ASN A 57 1.07 -11.97 0.24
N CYS A 58 0.47 -11.76 1.41
CA CYS A 58 -0.96 -11.97 1.60
C CYS A 58 -1.79 -10.89 0.88
N ASN A 59 -2.65 -11.30 -0.07
CA ASN A 59 -3.50 -10.35 -0.80
C ASN A 59 -4.57 -9.65 0.07
N ILE A 60 -4.72 -10.03 1.35
CA ILE A 60 -5.63 -9.39 2.32
C ILE A 60 -4.92 -8.40 3.24
N THR A 61 -3.65 -8.61 3.58
CA THR A 61 -2.94 -7.72 4.52
C THR A 61 -1.80 -6.93 3.87
N THR A 62 -1.52 -7.18 2.60
CA THR A 62 -0.43 -6.55 1.84
C THR A 62 -0.98 -6.01 0.51
N GLY A 63 -0.58 -4.80 0.13
CA GLY A 63 -1.09 -4.08 -1.04
C GLY A 63 -1.54 -2.68 -0.71
N PHE A 64 -2.01 -1.97 -1.73
CA PHE A 64 -2.57 -0.64 -1.57
C PHE A 64 -3.76 -0.69 -0.60
N SER A 65 -3.85 0.30 0.28
CA SER A 65 -4.74 0.35 1.46
C SER A 65 -4.36 -0.61 2.61
N GLY A 66 -3.33 -1.44 2.49
CA GLY A 66 -2.89 -2.32 3.57
C GLY A 66 -3.90 -3.41 3.95
N ALA A 67 -4.06 -3.66 5.24
CA ALA A 67 -5.01 -4.60 5.81
C ALA A 67 -6.34 -3.92 6.15
#